data_AF-A0A086ZRM9-F1
#
_entry.id   AF-A0A086ZRM9-F1
#
_cell.length_a   1.000
_cell.length_b   1.000
_cell.length_c   1.000
_cell.angle_alpha   90.00
_cell.angle_beta   90.00
_cell.angle_gamma   90.00
#
_symmetry.space_group_name_H-M   'P 1'
#
loop_
_entity.id
_entity.type
_entity.pdbx_description
1 polymer ?
#
loop_
_entity_poly.entity_id
_entity_poly.type
_entity_poly.pdbx_seq_one_letter_code
_entity_poly.pdbx_strand_id
1 'polypeptide(L)'
;MAAVFSDDPGASVREREAFALRHHMALWDVLASCDIDGANDSSIRNPHPNDIGVILRSAPIRVVVTTGTKAGQLYRSLIEPGLRRQGIATPMMTLASTSPANASKSLEDLIAIYHDAFTQAGVLTE
;
A
#
# COMPACT_ATOMS: atom_id res chain seq x y z
N MET A 1 -8.44 -0.91 8.10
CA MET A 1 -7.84 0.35 8.61
C MET A 1 -8.58 0.87 9.82
N ALA A 2 -9.82 1.36 9.71
CA ALA A 2 -10.58 1.86 10.88
C ALA A 2 -10.56 0.89 12.09
N ALA A 3 -10.92 -0.37 11.85
CA ALA A 3 -10.88 -1.42 12.87
C ALA A 3 -9.47 -1.79 13.35
N VAL A 4 -8.44 -1.59 12.51
CA VAL A 4 -7.04 -1.88 12.87
C VAL A 4 -6.50 -0.83 13.84
N PHE A 5 -6.87 0.43 13.63
CA PHE A 5 -6.44 1.57 14.44
C PHE A 5 -7.44 1.97 15.54
N SER A 6 -8.57 1.27 15.63
CA SER A 6 -9.70 1.61 16.51
C SER A 6 -10.09 3.10 16.43
N ASP A 7 -10.11 3.65 15.22
CA ASP A 7 -10.32 5.07 14.96
C ASP A 7 -11.17 5.27 13.69
N ASP A 8 -11.96 6.35 13.66
CA ASP A 8 -12.89 6.67 12.59
C ASP A 8 -12.19 7.52 11.49
N PRO A 9 -12.04 6.99 10.26
CA PRO A 9 -11.46 7.75 9.16
C PRO A 9 -12.36 8.89 8.66
N GLY A 10 -13.61 8.96 9.10
CA GLY A 10 -14.59 9.93 8.63
C GLY A 10 -15.12 9.63 7.21
N ALA A 11 -16.03 10.48 6.76
CA ALA A 11 -16.77 10.28 5.52
C ALA A 11 -16.16 11.03 4.32
N SER A 12 -15.50 12.16 4.57
CA SER A 12 -14.90 13.01 3.53
C SER A 12 -13.45 12.65 3.22
N VAL A 13 -12.98 13.06 2.03
CA VAL A 13 -11.57 12.91 1.63
C VAL A 13 -10.65 13.58 2.64
N ARG A 14 -10.99 14.80 3.09
CA ARG A 14 -10.19 15.56 4.06
C ARG A 14 -10.07 14.86 5.42
N GLU A 15 -11.14 14.24 5.90
CA GLU A 15 -11.08 13.47 7.16
C GLU A 15 -10.21 12.23 7.02
N ARG A 16 -10.27 11.56 5.86
CA ARG A 16 -9.44 10.39 5.55
C ARG A 16 -7.96 10.76 5.39
N GLU A 17 -7.66 11.92 4.81
CA GLU A 17 -6.31 12.48 4.78
C GLU A 17 -5.80 12.74 6.21
N ALA A 18 -6.62 13.39 7.04
CA ALA A 18 -6.28 13.61 8.45
C ALA A 18 -6.08 12.28 9.21
N PHE A 19 -6.83 11.23 8.85
CA PHE A 19 -6.67 9.87 9.40
C PHE A 19 -5.35 9.25 9.01
N ALA A 20 -4.98 9.33 7.72
CA ALA A 20 -3.70 8.85 7.27
C ALA A 20 -2.55 9.59 7.98
N LEU A 21 -2.62 10.92 8.06
CA LEU A 21 -1.58 11.74 8.67
C LEU A 21 -1.38 11.47 10.16
N ARG A 22 -2.45 11.38 10.95
CA ARG A 22 -2.36 11.15 12.40
C ARG A 22 -1.87 9.76 12.78
N HIS A 23 -2.03 8.80 11.87
CA HIS A 23 -1.50 7.43 11.99
C HIS A 23 -0.20 7.22 11.19
N HIS A 24 0.43 8.29 10.72
CA HIS A 24 1.71 8.28 10.01
C HIS A 24 1.73 7.40 8.74
N MET A 25 0.62 7.42 7.98
CA MET A 25 0.46 6.66 6.75
C MET A 25 0.47 7.57 5.52
N ALA A 26 1.10 7.08 4.45
CA ALA A 26 0.98 7.63 3.11
C ALA A 26 0.33 6.58 2.20
N LEU A 27 -0.58 7.02 1.34
CA LEU A 27 -1.27 6.19 0.35
C LEU A 27 -0.81 6.62 -1.05
N TRP A 28 -0.50 5.65 -1.90
CA TRP A 28 -0.09 5.87 -3.29
C TRP A 28 -0.31 4.61 -4.12
N ASP A 29 -0.47 4.76 -5.43
CA ASP A 29 -0.52 3.67 -6.41
C ASP A 29 0.86 3.22 -6.89
N VAL A 30 0.98 1.94 -7.28
CA VAL A 30 2.22 1.44 -7.90
C VAL A 30 2.42 2.04 -9.30
N LEU A 31 1.35 2.19 -10.07
CA LEU A 31 1.39 2.72 -11.43
C LEU A 31 0.92 4.17 -11.44
N ALA A 32 1.69 5.04 -12.08
CA ALA A 32 1.27 6.40 -12.41
C ALA A 32 0.20 6.38 -13.51
N SER A 33 0.35 5.47 -14.47
CA SER A 33 -0.62 5.23 -15.54
C SER A 33 -0.50 3.81 -16.10
N CYS A 34 -1.60 3.31 -16.66
CA CYS A 34 -1.65 2.10 -17.46
C CYS A 34 -2.95 2.05 -18.26
N ASP A 35 -3.00 1.16 -19.25
CA ASP A 35 -4.26 0.77 -19.88
C ASP A 35 -4.85 -0.40 -19.07
N ILE A 36 -6.12 -0.29 -18.68
CA ILE A 36 -6.83 -1.32 -17.89
C ILE A 36 -8.31 -1.36 -18.28
N ASP A 37 -8.85 -2.57 -18.40
CA ASP A 37 -10.27 -2.80 -18.61
C ASP A 37 -10.98 -2.84 -17.25
N GLY A 38 -11.61 -1.72 -16.90
CA GLY A 38 -12.28 -1.54 -15.61
C GLY A 38 -11.29 -1.67 -14.44
N ALA A 39 -11.56 -2.59 -13.51
CA ALA A 39 -10.69 -2.89 -12.36
C ALA A 39 -10.02 -4.27 -12.48
N ASN A 40 -9.88 -4.80 -13.70
CA ASN A 40 -9.30 -6.12 -13.92
C ASN A 40 -7.77 -6.06 -14.06
N ASP A 41 -7.07 -6.40 -12.98
CA ASP A 41 -5.61 -6.46 -12.91
C ASP A 41 -4.94 -7.32 -14.01
N SER A 42 -5.64 -8.33 -14.54
CA SER A 42 -5.11 -9.19 -15.61
C SER A 42 -5.06 -8.50 -16.97
N SER A 43 -5.82 -7.41 -17.15
CA SER A 43 -5.88 -6.62 -18.38
C SER A 43 -4.82 -5.52 -18.46
N ILE A 44 -4.07 -5.26 -17.38
CA ILE A 44 -3.09 -4.18 -17.33
C ILE A 44 -2.08 -4.27 -18.49
N ARG A 45 -1.99 -3.20 -19.30
CA ARG A 45 -0.98 -3.01 -20.35
C ARG A 45 -0.30 -1.65 -20.22
N ASN A 46 0.84 -1.52 -20.91
CA ASN A 46 1.65 -0.30 -20.93
C ASN A 46 1.87 0.33 -19.54
N PRO A 47 2.36 -0.45 -18.54
CA PRO A 47 2.44 0.05 -17.17
C PRO A 47 3.57 1.08 -17.03
N HIS A 48 3.22 2.26 -16.52
CA HIS A 48 4.17 3.29 -16.14
C HIS A 48 4.20 3.41 -14.60
N PRO A 49 5.32 3.07 -13.94
CA PRO A 49 5.39 3.11 -12.48
C PRO A 49 5.44 4.54 -11.93
N ASN A 50 4.96 4.74 -10.71
CA ASN A 50 5.21 5.96 -9.94
C ASN A 50 6.66 6.05 -9.45
N ASP A 51 7.23 7.25 -9.39
CA ASP A 51 8.50 7.51 -8.69
C ASP A 51 8.26 7.77 -7.21
N ILE A 52 8.08 6.69 -6.45
CA ILE A 52 7.94 6.79 -5.00
C ILE A 52 9.24 7.18 -4.28
N GLY A 53 10.38 7.20 -4.99
CA GLY A 53 11.67 7.58 -4.43
C GLY A 53 11.65 9.00 -3.87
N VAL A 54 10.80 9.88 -4.42
CA VAL A 54 10.61 11.25 -3.91
C VAL A 54 10.16 11.23 -2.44
N ILE A 55 9.23 10.36 -2.08
CA ILE A 55 8.72 10.25 -0.70
C ILE A 55 9.75 9.55 0.18
N LEU A 56 10.34 8.45 -0.30
CA LEU A 56 11.32 7.68 0.47
C LEU A 56 12.57 8.49 0.84
N ARG A 57 12.91 9.53 0.06
CA ARG A 57 13.98 10.48 0.37
C ARG A 57 13.56 11.60 1.33
N SER A 58 12.27 11.91 1.37
CA SER A 58 11.75 13.09 2.08
C SER A 58 11.15 12.77 3.44
N ALA A 59 10.83 11.51 3.71
CA ALA A 59 10.21 11.05 4.94
C ALA A 59 10.85 9.75 5.46
N PRO A 60 10.85 9.53 6.79
CA PRO A 60 11.42 8.32 7.40
C PRO A 60 10.48 7.11 7.24
N ILE A 61 10.24 6.70 6.00
CA ILE A 61 9.37 5.56 5.67
C ILE A 61 10.06 4.26 6.07
N ARG A 62 9.44 3.51 7.00
CA ARG A 62 9.97 2.25 7.53
C ARG A 62 9.67 1.04 6.67
N VAL A 63 8.53 1.05 5.98
CA VAL A 63 8.07 -0.07 5.16
C VAL A 63 7.17 0.42 4.04
N VAL A 64 7.24 -0.23 2.88
CA VAL A 64 6.24 -0.13 1.81
C VAL A 64 5.32 -1.34 1.87
N VAL A 65 4.01 -1.11 1.89
CA VAL A 65 3.01 -2.18 1.90
C VAL A 65 2.18 -2.10 0.63
N THR A 66 2.26 -3.12 -0.23
CA THR A 66 1.38 -3.23 -1.40
C THR A 66 0.17 -4.07 -1.07
N THR A 67 -1.02 -3.62 -1.42
CA THR A 67 -2.28 -4.34 -1.18
C THR A 67 -2.72 -5.10 -2.42
N GLY A 68 -2.45 -6.40 -2.45
CA GLY A 68 -2.79 -7.30 -3.56
C GLY A 68 -1.58 -7.84 -4.32
N THR A 69 -1.74 -9.05 -4.86
CA THR A 69 -0.67 -9.79 -5.54
C THR A 69 -0.11 -9.05 -6.74
N LYS A 70 -0.97 -8.48 -7.58
CA LYS A 70 -0.53 -7.75 -8.79
C LYS A 70 0.28 -6.51 -8.44
N ALA A 71 -0.18 -5.72 -7.46
CA ALA A 71 0.55 -4.55 -6.98
C ALA A 71 1.95 -4.93 -6.48
N GLY A 72 2.07 -6.01 -5.69
CA GLY A 72 3.36 -6.50 -5.22
C GLY A 72 4.28 -6.96 -6.34
N GLN A 73 3.75 -7.64 -7.36
CA GLN A 73 4.52 -8.05 -8.54
C GLN A 73 5.04 -6.84 -9.33
N LEU A 74 4.17 -5.86 -9.60
CA LEU A 74 4.51 -4.64 -10.35
C LEU A 74 5.52 -3.78 -9.59
N TYR A 75 5.40 -3.68 -8.26
CA TYR A 75 6.38 -2.98 -7.44
C TYR A 75 7.78 -3.58 -7.61
N ARG A 76 7.90 -4.90 -7.47
CA ARG A 76 9.19 -5.61 -7.56
C ARG A 76 9.80 -5.54 -8.96
N SER A 77 8.97 -5.55 -10.01
CA SER A 77 9.47 -5.50 -11.38
C SER A 77 9.77 -4.09 -11.89
N LEU A 78 9.00 -3.08 -11.46
CA LEU A 78 9.07 -1.73 -12.04
C LEU A 78 9.68 -0.68 -11.11
N ILE A 79 9.40 -0.73 -9.80
CA ILE A 79 9.83 0.30 -8.83
C ILE A 79 11.13 -0.09 -8.14
N GLU A 80 11.18 -1.28 -7.53
CA GLU A 80 12.29 -1.73 -6.70
C GLU A 80 13.67 -1.67 -7.40
N PRO A 81 13.82 -2.03 -8.70
CA PRO A 81 15.10 -1.91 -9.38
C PRO A 81 15.56 -0.45 -9.51
N GLY A 82 14.63 0.49 -9.68
CA GLY A 82 14.92 1.93 -9.73
C GLY A 82 15.41 2.46 -8.39
N LEU A 83 14.74 2.09 -7.30
CA LEU A 83 15.15 2.45 -5.94
C LEU A 83 16.54 1.91 -5.61
N ARG A 84 16.81 0.65 -5.94
CA ARG A 84 18.13 0.04 -5.74
C ARG A 84 19.23 0.79 -6.48
N ARG A 85 19.01 1.20 -7.74
CA ARG A 85 19.98 2.02 -8.49
C ARG A 85 20.22 3.38 -7.87
N GLN A 86 19.23 3.93 -7.18
CA GLN A 86 19.34 5.19 -6.44
C GLN A 86 19.95 5.02 -5.03
N GLY A 87 20.34 3.81 -4.64
CA GLY A 87 20.87 3.52 -3.30
C GLY A 87 19.81 3.52 -2.20
N ILE A 88 18.52 3.45 -2.55
CA ILE A 88 17.41 3.42 -1.60
C ILE A 88 17.04 1.97 -1.31
N ALA A 89 17.18 1.56 -0.06
CA ALA A 89 16.76 0.26 0.45
C ALA A 89 15.66 0.45 1.51
N THR A 90 14.42 0.19 1.12
CA THR A 90 13.26 0.23 2.03
C THR A 90 12.59 -1.15 2.03
N PRO A 91 12.33 -1.76 3.20
CA PRO A 91 11.58 -3.00 3.30
C PRO A 91 10.23 -2.91 2.60
N MET A 92 9.79 -4.01 1.99
CA MET A 92 8.51 -4.08 1.32
C MET A 92 7.81 -5.41 1.63
N MET A 93 6.50 -5.34 1.85
CA MET A 93 5.64 -6.52 1.99
C MET A 93 4.40 -6.42 1.12
N THR A 94 3.87 -7.58 0.74
CA THR A 94 2.62 -7.69 -0.02
C THR A 94 1.53 -8.27 0.87
N LEU A 95 0.46 -7.52 1.10
CA LEU A 95 -0.71 -7.98 1.85
C LEU A 95 -1.85 -8.39 0.92
N ALA A 96 -2.82 -9.11 1.49
CA ALA A 96 -4.05 -9.45 0.80
C ALA A 96 -4.79 -8.18 0.34
N SER A 97 -5.42 -8.24 -0.84
CA SER A 97 -6.23 -7.13 -1.34
C SER A 97 -7.46 -6.94 -0.45
N THR A 98 -7.79 -5.68 -0.18
CA THR A 98 -9.03 -5.28 0.52
C THR A 98 -10.20 -5.11 -0.43
N SER A 99 -10.03 -5.41 -1.72
CA SER A 99 -11.12 -5.34 -2.70
C SER A 99 -12.19 -6.38 -2.41
N PRO A 100 -13.49 -6.07 -2.59
CA PRO A 100 -14.57 -7.05 -2.53
C PRO A 100 -14.37 -8.24 -3.48
N ALA A 101 -13.58 -8.07 -4.55
CA ALA A 101 -13.24 -9.16 -5.47
C ALA A 101 -12.37 -10.25 -4.82
N ASN A 102 -11.72 -9.96 -3.69
CA ASN A 102 -10.98 -10.95 -2.92
C ASN A 102 -11.91 -11.74 -1.99
N ALA A 103 -12.71 -12.65 -2.57
CA ALA A 103 -13.64 -13.50 -1.81
C ALA A 103 -12.95 -14.58 -0.94
N SER A 104 -11.61 -14.66 -0.96
CA SER A 104 -10.85 -15.68 -0.23
C SER A 104 -10.58 -15.34 1.24
N LYS A 105 -10.88 -14.11 1.68
CA LYS A 105 -10.62 -13.62 3.03
C LYS A 105 -11.85 -12.93 3.60
N SER A 106 -12.19 -13.25 4.85
CA SER A 106 -13.21 -12.49 5.60
C SER A 106 -12.68 -11.10 5.98
N LEU A 107 -13.58 -10.23 6.44
CA LEU A 107 -13.17 -8.93 6.97
C LEU A 107 -12.29 -9.12 8.22
N GLU A 108 -12.63 -10.09 9.07
CA GLU A 108 -11.88 -10.45 10.27
C GLU A 108 -10.46 -10.92 9.92
N ASP A 109 -10.32 -11.76 8.88
CA ASP A 109 -9.00 -12.19 8.40
C ASP A 109 -8.18 -11.00 7.91
N LEU A 110 -8.79 -10.09 7.15
CA LEU A 110 -8.11 -8.89 6.65
C LEU A 110 -7.68 -7.98 7.81
N ILE A 111 -8.51 -7.82 8.84
CA ILE A 111 -8.15 -7.04 10.02
C ILE A 111 -6.93 -7.66 10.71
N ALA A 112 -6.92 -8.97 10.94
CA ALA A 112 -5.80 -9.68 11.57
C ALA A 112 -4.50 -9.55 10.74
N ILE A 113 -4.58 -9.79 9.42
CA ILE A 113 -3.42 -9.69 8.51
C ILE A 113 -2.81 -8.28 8.55
N TYR A 114 -3.64 -7.24 8.50
CA TYR A 114 -3.16 -5.86 8.49
C TYR A 114 -2.64 -5.42 9.87
N HIS A 115 -3.30 -5.86 10.94
CA HIS A 115 -2.84 -5.61 12.30
C HIS A 115 -1.44 -6.19 12.52
N ASP A 116 -1.24 -7.48 12.22
CA ASP A 116 0.05 -8.15 12.39
C ASP A 116 1.15 -7.50 11.56
N ALA A 117 0.84 -7.14 10.31
CA ALA A 117 1.77 -6.45 9.42
C ALA A 117 2.21 -5.09 9.96
N PHE A 118 1.28 -4.30 10.51
CA PHE A 118 1.59 -2.98 11.07
C PHE A 118 2.29 -3.06 12.42
N THR A 119 2.01 -4.07 13.24
CA THR A 119 2.78 -4.36 14.46
C THR A 119 4.21 -4.73 14.11
N GLN A 120 4.43 -5.63 13.14
CA GLN A 120 5.78 -6.01 12.69
C GLN A 120 6.55 -4.83 12.08
N ALA A 121 5.86 -3.87 11.46
CA ALA A 121 6.44 -2.64 10.95
C ALA A 121 6.70 -1.56 12.02
N GLY A 122 6.29 -1.81 13.27
CA GLY A 122 6.38 -0.85 14.38
C GLY A 122 5.53 0.40 14.17
N VAL A 123 4.41 0.26 13.46
CA VAL A 123 3.38 1.30 13.26
C VAL A 123 2.36 1.26 14.40
N LEU A 124 1.97 0.06 14.83
CA LEU A 124 1.17 -0.15 16.03
C LEU A 124 2.12 -0.46 17.19
N THR A 125 1.92 0.21 18.33
CA THR A 125 2.57 -0.14 19.60
C THR A 125 1.55 -0.84 20.48
N GLU A 126 1.93 -1.98 21.07
CA GLU A 126 1.12 -2.71 22.07
C GLU A 126 0.72 -1.82 23.27
#